data_AF-A0A259MR49-F1
#
_entry.id   AF-A0A259MR49-F1
#
_cell.length_a   1.000
_cell.length_b   1.000
_cell.length_c   1.000
_cell.angle_alpha   90.00
_cell.angle_beta   90.00
_cell.angle_gamma   90.00
#
_symmetry.space_group_name_H-M   'P 1'
#
loop_
_entity.id
_entity.type
_entity.pdbx_description
1 polymer ?
#
loop_
_entity_poly.entity_id
_entity_poly.type
_entity_poly.pdbx_seq_one_letter_code
_entity_poly.pdbx_strand_id
1 'polypeptide(L)' 'MAEIVNLRRARKDKAKRERETEADANRRRFGRTRVEKDADKDTAERAARLIDGKRLEAEKKG' A
#
# COMPACT_ATOMS: atom_id res chain seq x y z
N MET A 1 -21.45 -43.45 5.83
CA MET A 1 -21.52 -42.41 4.77
C MET A 1 -20.27 -41.56 4.93
N ALA A 2 -19.33 -41.65 4.00
CA ALA A 2 -18.09 -40.88 4.09
C ALA A 2 -18.29 -39.52 3.42
N GLU A 3 -18.05 -38.44 4.15
CA GLU A 3 -18.10 -37.09 3.61
C GLU A 3 -16.82 -36.82 2.81
N ILE A 4 -16.96 -36.72 1.48
CA ILE A 4 -15.83 -36.44 0.58
C ILE A 4 -15.54 -34.95 0.66
N VAL A 5 -14.63 -34.58 1.57
CA VAL A 5 -14.22 -33.18 1.72
C VAL A 5 -13.16 -32.83 0.68
N ASN A 6 -13.43 -31.79 -0.12
CA ASN A 6 -12.46 -31.31 -1.11
C ASN A 6 -11.34 -30.51 -0.42
N LEU A 7 -10.21 -31.19 -0.18
CA LEU A 7 -9.03 -30.59 0.48
C LEU A 7 -8.45 -29.38 -0.28
N ARG A 8 -8.63 -29.30 -1.61
CA ARG A 8 -8.16 -28.15 -2.40
C ARG A 8 -8.95 -26.89 -2.05
N ARG A 9 -10.28 -27.00 -1.92
CA ARG A 9 -11.13 -25.89 -1.51
C ARG A 9 -10.80 -25.46 -0.07
N ALA A 10 -10.69 -26.41 0.85
CA ALA A 10 -10.33 -26.14 2.23
C ALA A 10 -8.99 -25.40 2.37
N ARG A 11 -7.96 -25.80 1.60
CA ARG A 11 -6.66 -25.10 1.57
C ARG A 11 -6.77 -23.68 1.01
N LYS A 12 -7.57 -23.49 -0.06
CA LYS A 12 -7.79 -22.18 -0.66
C LYS A 12 -8.49 -21.22 0.30
N ASP A 13 -9.49 -21.71 1.02
CA ASP A 13 -10.24 -20.93 2.00
C ASP A 13 -9.35 -20.55 3.19
N LYS A 14 -8.51 -21.47 3.67
CA LYS A 14 -7.49 -21.18 4.69
C LYS A 14 -6.53 -20.07 4.24
N ALA A 15 -5.98 -20.19 3.03
CA ALA A 15 -5.07 -19.18 2.47
C ALA A 15 -5.75 -17.81 2.31
N LYS A 16 -7.04 -17.77 1.95
CA LYS A 16 -7.81 -16.52 1.87
C LYS A 16 -7.96 -15.87 3.25
N ARG A 17 -8.33 -16.63 4.27
CA ARG A 17 -8.47 -16.15 5.65
C ARG A 17 -7.15 -15.65 6.25
N GLU A 18 -6.05 -16.35 5.97
CA GLU A 18 -4.71 -15.92 6.39
C GLU A 18 -4.35 -14.56 5.79
N ARG A 19 -4.59 -14.36 4.49
CA ARG A 19 -4.37 -13.07 3.82
C ARG A 19 -5.24 -11.95 4.38
N GLU A 20 -6.50 -12.22 4.68
CA GLU A 20 -7.42 -11.25 5.29
C GLU A 20 -6.93 -10.83 6.69
N THR A 21 -6.49 -11.80 7.50
CA THR A 21 -5.93 -11.56 8.84
C THR A 21 -4.65 -10.74 8.77
N GLU A 22 -3.76 -11.04 7.83
CA GLU A 22 -2.53 -10.28 7.61
C GLU A 22 -2.82 -8.85 7.14
N ALA A 23 -3.79 -8.68 6.24
CA ALA A 23 -4.24 -7.35 5.80
C ALA A 23 -4.80 -6.53 6.98
N ASP A 24 -5.58 -7.15 7.86
CA ASP A 24 -6.09 -6.55 9.09
C ASP A 24 -4.98 -6.19 10.08
N ALA A 25 -4.00 -7.07 10.26
CA ALA A 25 -2.84 -6.78 11.09
C ALA A 25 -2.04 -5.60 10.52
N ASN A 26 -1.87 -5.54 9.20
CA ASN A 26 -1.17 -4.44 8.52
C ASN A 26 -1.95 -3.12 8.62
N ARG A 27 -3.29 -3.14 8.49
CA ARG A 27 -4.15 -1.98 8.75
C ARG A 27 -3.94 -1.44 10.17
N ARG A 28 -3.96 -2.30 11.18
CA ARG A 28 -3.78 -1.92 12.59
C ARG A 28 -2.35 -1.45 12.90
N ARG A 29 -1.34 -2.14 12.39
CA ARG A 29 0.08 -1.86 12.69
C ARG A 29 0.60 -0.62 12.01
N PHE A 30 0.22 -0.40 10.75
CA PHE A 30 0.82 0.65 9.94
C PHE A 30 -0.10 1.85 9.72
N GLY A 31 -1.40 1.74 10.04
CA GLY A 31 -2.41 2.79 9.91
C GLY A 31 -2.70 3.25 8.47
N ARG A 32 -1.73 3.04 7.56
CA ARG A 32 -1.77 3.30 6.13
C ARG A 32 -1.46 2.01 5.39
N THR A 33 -2.34 1.67 4.48
CA THR A 33 -2.18 0.60 3.48
C THR A 33 -1.09 0.97 2.47
N ARG A 34 -0.63 -0.02 1.70
CA ARG A 34 0.36 0.20 0.64
C ARG A 34 -0.13 1.20 -0.41
N VAL A 35 -1.41 1.12 -0.79
CA VAL A 35 -2.04 2.02 -1.76
C VAL A 35 -2.04 3.47 -1.26
N GLU A 36 -2.35 3.69 0.02
CA GLU A 36 -2.33 5.03 0.62
C GLU A 36 -0.89 5.58 0.68
N LYS A 37 0.10 4.73 1.02
CA LYS A 37 1.51 5.14 0.99
C LYS A 37 1.98 5.51 -0.42
N ASP A 38 1.57 4.76 -1.43
CA ASP A 38 1.94 5.02 -2.82
C ASP A 38 1.27 6.33 -3.30
N ALA A 39 0.01 6.58 -2.95
CA ALA A 39 -0.66 7.84 -3.24
C ALA A 39 -0.01 9.04 -2.52
N ASP A 40 0.33 8.89 -1.24
CA ASP A 40 1.06 9.92 -0.47
C ASP A 40 2.42 10.23 -1.12
N LYS A 41 3.14 9.20 -1.57
CA LYS A 41 4.42 9.36 -2.26
C LYS A 41 4.26 10.11 -3.59
N ASP A 42 3.29 9.73 -4.40
CA ASP A 42 2.99 10.40 -5.67
C ASP A 42 2.62 11.88 -5.47
N THR A 43 1.81 12.19 -4.45
CA THR A 43 1.45 13.58 -4.13
C THR A 43 2.65 14.37 -3.65
N ALA A 44 3.51 13.80 -2.80
CA ALA A 44 4.74 14.43 -2.35
C ALA A 44 5.72 14.69 -3.51
N GLU A 45 5.87 13.74 -4.44
CA GLU A 45 6.72 13.91 -5.63
C GLU A 45 6.18 14.98 -6.59
N ARG A 46 4.86 15.09 -6.74
CA ARG A 46 4.25 16.17 -7.52
C ARG A 46 4.45 17.52 -6.86
N ALA A 47 4.28 17.61 -5.53
CA ALA A 47 4.51 18.82 -4.78
C ALA A 47 5.98 19.27 -4.87
N ALA A 48 6.93 18.33 -4.72
CA ALA A 48 8.36 18.60 -4.88
C ALA A 48 8.68 19.15 -6.27
N ARG A 49 8.19 18.48 -7.33
CA ARG A 49 8.36 18.94 -8.72
C ARG A 49 7.76 20.33 -8.98
N LEU A 50 6.59 20.62 -8.39
CA LEU A 50 5.96 21.93 -8.50
C LEU A 50 6.78 23.02 -7.81
N ILE A 51 7.36 22.72 -6.64
CA ILE A 51 8.23 23.65 -5.92
C ILE A 51 9.53 23.86 -6.70
N ASP A 52 10.16 22.80 -7.18
CA ASP A 52 11.40 22.87 -7.97
C ASP A 52 11.19 23.64 -9.28
N GLY A 53 10.09 23.40 -10.00
CA GLY A 53 9.76 24.15 -11.21
C GLY A 53 9.37 25.61 -10.96
N LYS A 54 8.94 25.94 -9.74
CA LYS A 54 8.68 27.33 -9.30
C LYS A 54 9.86 27.95 -8.56
N ARG A 55 10.95 27.21 -8.39
CA ARG A 55 12.17 27.72 -7.78
C ARG A 55 12.82 28.66 -8.79
N LEU A 56 12.51 29.95 -8.66
CA LEU A 56 13.37 30.99 -9.21
C LEU A 56 14.74 30.76 -8.58
N GLU A 57 15.74 30.43 -9.40
CA GLU A 57 17.14 30.45 -8.95
C GLU A 57 17.33 31.82 -8.32
N ALA A 58 17.44 31.85 -6.99
CA ALA A 58 17.78 33.07 -6.29
C ALA A 58 19.00 33.62 -7.00
N GLU A 59 18.83 34.83 -7.55
CA GLU A 59 19.82 35.56 -8.33
C GLU A 59 21.21 35.18 -7.82
N LYS A 60 22.02 34.60 -8.71
CA LYS A 60 23.48 34.68 -8.54
C LYS A 60 23.77 36.18 -8.43
N LYS A 61 23.87 36.68 -7.19
CA LYS A 61 24.46 37.97 -6.89
C LYS A 61 25.82 37.97 -7.57
N GLY A 62 25.96 38.85 -8.55
CA GLY A 62 27.24 39.19 -9.17
C GLY A 62 28.20 39.78 -8.15
#